data_AF-A0A4U1CKX4-F1
#
_entry.id   AF-A0A4U1CKX4-F1
#
_cell.length_a   1.000
_cell.length_b   1.000
_cell.length_c   1.000
_cell.angle_alpha   90.00
_cell.angle_beta   90.00
_cell.angle_gamma   90.00
#
_symmetry.space_group_name_H-M   'P 1'
#
loop_
_entity.id
_entity.type
_entity.pdbx_description
1 polymer ?
#
loop_
_entity_poly.entity_id
_entity_poly.type
_entity_poly.pdbx_seq_one_letter_code
_entity_poly.pdbx_strand_id
1 'polypeptide(L)'
;MRPLDKGLCPTENNVEIVVTDYTHWRNHLIQRIGYYCAYCNIPLSHSLNVEHVVPKNPHDGDPVGDVLTWENMLLACGPCNNAKSNNPVDFSKLYFPEENNTLLAFDVSTHTDNPQASIIVPKLGLTHGQTEKADNTINLLGLTDVDNRPNIVDIRWKRRRGALIAAEASLDLFNRIKQVAPDDIETAGKYIAINAAEIGFFIVWFKVFANEPIVIKHLTDTELIPGTAQSCFDAEQDYNLINRNPENEIDPI
;
A
#
# COMPACT_ATOMS: atom_id res chain seq x y z
N MET A 1 3.64 1.17 -2.84
CA MET A 1 2.59 0.88 -1.83
C MET A 1 1.26 0.75 -2.57
N ARG A 2 0.14 0.42 -1.91
CA ARG A 2 -1.17 0.40 -2.60
C ARG A 2 -1.82 1.79 -2.45
N PRO A 3 -2.35 2.42 -3.51
CA PRO A 3 -3.17 3.61 -3.36
C PRO A 3 -4.49 3.22 -2.67
N LEU A 4 -4.83 3.93 -1.61
CA LEU A 4 -5.85 3.55 -0.66
C LEU A 4 -7.03 4.52 -0.69
N ASP A 5 -8.24 3.98 -0.62
CA ASP A 5 -9.46 4.72 -0.35
C ASP A 5 -10.22 4.01 0.78
N LYS A 6 -10.13 4.54 2.01
CA LYS A 6 -10.93 4.04 3.14
C LYS A 6 -12.34 4.64 3.19
N GLY A 7 -12.64 5.59 2.31
CA GLY A 7 -13.90 6.34 2.27
C GLY A 7 -14.07 7.32 3.43
N LEU A 8 -15.22 7.99 3.42
CA LEU A 8 -15.66 8.91 4.48
C LEU A 8 -15.88 8.19 5.81
N CYS A 9 -15.96 8.98 6.88
CA CYS A 9 -16.28 8.50 8.21
C CYS A 9 -17.52 7.58 8.18
N PRO A 10 -17.45 6.37 8.75
CA PRO A 10 -18.61 5.49 8.86
C PRO A 10 -19.77 6.17 9.58
N THR A 11 -20.99 5.85 9.17
CA THR A 11 -22.22 6.39 9.77
C THR A 11 -23.08 5.30 10.37
N GLU A 12 -23.73 5.59 11.49
CA GLU A 12 -24.81 4.81 12.07
C GLU A 12 -26.09 5.65 12.04
N ASN A 13 -27.18 5.15 11.45
CA ASN A 13 -28.44 5.89 11.27
C ASN A 13 -28.26 7.27 10.59
N ASN A 14 -27.39 7.35 9.56
CA ASN A 14 -27.02 8.58 8.85
C ASN A 14 -26.30 9.65 9.69
N VAL A 15 -25.75 9.28 10.84
CA VAL A 15 -24.91 10.15 11.68
C VAL A 15 -23.51 9.55 11.72
N GLU A 16 -22.48 10.39 11.57
CA GLU A 16 -21.09 9.93 11.69
C GLU A 16 -20.84 9.31 13.06
N ILE A 17 -20.19 8.15 13.05
CA ILE A 17 -19.81 7.46 14.28
C ILE A 17 -18.76 8.33 15.00
N VAL A 18 -18.94 8.51 16.30
CA VAL A 18 -17.95 9.14 17.17
C VAL A 18 -17.47 8.08 18.15
N VAL A 19 -16.15 7.89 18.22
CA VAL A 19 -15.54 6.94 19.15
C VAL A 19 -14.93 7.66 20.34
N THR A 20 -14.92 7.01 21.49
CA THR A 20 -14.23 7.49 22.70
C THR A 20 -12.82 6.94 22.86
N ASP A 21 -12.50 5.88 22.09
CA ASP A 21 -11.19 5.26 22.02
C ASP A 21 -10.90 4.98 20.54
N TYR A 22 -9.76 5.46 20.05
CA TYR A 22 -9.35 5.30 18.66
C TYR A 22 -9.31 3.84 18.21
N THR A 23 -9.05 2.92 19.12
CA THR A 23 -9.00 1.49 18.81
C THR A 23 -10.37 0.93 18.41
N HIS A 24 -11.48 1.64 18.68
CA HIS A 24 -12.81 1.27 18.20
C HIS A 24 -12.96 1.42 16.68
N TRP A 25 -12.10 2.21 16.02
CA TRP A 25 -12.09 2.27 14.55
C TRP A 25 -11.62 0.99 13.87
N ARG A 26 -10.99 0.07 14.61
CA ARG A 26 -10.38 -1.15 14.07
C ARG A 26 -11.31 -1.92 13.14
N ASN A 27 -12.53 -2.21 13.57
CA ASN A 27 -13.46 -3.01 12.79
C ASN A 27 -13.86 -2.29 11.50
N HIS A 28 -14.14 -0.99 11.59
CA HIS A 28 -14.47 -0.18 10.42
C HIS A 28 -13.32 -0.09 9.43
N LEU A 29 -12.09 0.09 9.91
CA LEU A 29 -10.91 0.09 9.04
C LEU A 29 -10.74 -1.26 8.34
N ILE A 30 -10.86 -2.38 9.06
CA ILE A 30 -10.79 -3.72 8.45
C ILE A 30 -11.85 -3.89 7.35
N GLN A 31 -13.08 -3.45 7.60
CA GLN A 31 -14.16 -3.52 6.61
C GLN A 31 -13.87 -2.66 5.38
N ARG A 32 -13.27 -1.49 5.55
CA ARG A 32 -13.00 -0.54 4.46
C ARG A 32 -11.78 -0.93 3.64
N ILE A 33 -10.69 -1.31 4.29
CA ILE A 33 -9.38 -1.46 3.65
C ILE A 33 -8.82 -2.87 3.68
N GLY A 34 -9.55 -3.83 4.26
CA GLY A 34 -9.10 -5.22 4.44
C GLY A 34 -8.08 -5.38 5.57
N TYR A 35 -7.58 -6.61 5.74
CA TYR A 35 -6.54 -6.94 6.72
C TYR A 35 -5.15 -6.60 6.20
N TYR A 36 -4.91 -5.35 5.81
CA TYR A 36 -3.62 -4.91 5.26
C TYR A 36 -3.03 -3.76 6.05
N CYS A 37 -1.70 -3.76 6.18
CA CYS A 37 -0.99 -2.54 6.56
C CYS A 37 -1.21 -1.49 5.46
N ALA A 38 -1.73 -0.32 5.80
CA ALA A 38 -1.97 0.76 4.84
C ALA A 38 -0.67 1.17 4.11
N TYR A 39 0.47 1.11 4.79
CA TYR A 39 1.77 1.49 4.24
C TYR A 39 2.38 0.39 3.36
N CYS A 40 2.87 -0.70 3.95
CA CYS A 40 3.61 -1.72 3.19
C CYS A 40 2.71 -2.78 2.53
N ASN A 41 1.40 -2.75 2.79
CA ASN A 41 0.40 -3.68 2.28
C ASN A 41 0.68 -5.16 2.60
N ILE A 42 1.45 -5.43 3.65
CA ILE A 42 1.55 -6.77 4.21
C ILE A 42 0.20 -7.18 4.82
N PRO A 43 -0.26 -8.44 4.63
CA PRO A 43 -1.45 -8.95 5.30
C PRO A 43 -1.21 -9.05 6.81
N LEU A 44 -2.22 -8.64 7.58
CA LEU A 44 -2.23 -8.57 9.03
C LEU A 44 -3.01 -9.75 9.58
N SER A 45 -2.32 -10.72 10.17
CA SER A 45 -2.98 -11.88 10.81
C SER A 45 -3.26 -11.63 12.28
N HIS A 46 -2.29 -11.09 13.01
CA HIS A 46 -2.35 -10.87 14.46
C HIS A 46 -1.64 -9.54 14.80
N SER A 47 -2.03 -8.91 15.93
CA SER A 47 -1.38 -7.69 16.44
C SER A 47 -1.39 -6.49 15.48
N LEU A 48 -2.50 -6.29 14.76
CA LEU A 48 -2.72 -5.09 13.96
C LEU A 48 -2.93 -3.84 14.83
N ASN A 49 -2.28 -2.75 14.45
CA ASN A 49 -2.36 -1.48 15.15
C ASN A 49 -3.36 -0.58 14.44
N VAL A 50 -4.21 0.10 15.22
CA VAL A 50 -4.88 1.31 14.74
C VAL A 50 -3.88 2.44 14.92
N GLU A 51 -3.42 2.97 13.80
CA GLU A 51 -2.32 3.92 13.69
C GLU A 51 -2.86 5.33 13.53
N HIS A 52 -2.30 6.28 14.29
CA HIS A 52 -2.49 7.70 14.07
C HIS A 52 -1.61 8.18 12.91
N VAL A 53 -2.19 8.69 11.82
CA VAL A 53 -1.42 9.20 10.67
C VAL A 53 -0.50 10.33 11.12
N VAL A 54 -1.06 11.38 11.71
CA VAL A 54 -0.34 12.42 12.46
C VAL A 54 -0.26 11.97 13.93
N PRO A 55 0.94 11.90 14.55
CA PRO A 55 1.10 11.33 15.89
C PRO A 55 0.25 12.02 16.96
N LYS A 56 -0.25 11.23 17.91
CA LYS A 56 -0.95 11.75 19.11
C LYS A 56 -0.01 12.36 20.16
N ASN A 57 1.26 11.96 20.16
CA ASN A 57 2.29 12.42 21.09
C ASN A 57 3.57 12.78 20.31
N PRO A 58 3.53 13.79 19.43
CA PRO A 58 4.67 14.17 18.62
C PRO A 58 5.79 14.81 19.49
N HIS A 59 6.94 15.08 18.88
CA HIS A 59 8.00 15.84 19.55
C HIS A 59 7.58 17.31 19.78
N ASP A 60 8.28 18.00 20.69
CA ASP A 60 7.97 19.39 21.02
C ASP A 60 8.05 20.30 19.78
N GLY A 61 6.94 20.97 19.48
CA GLY A 61 6.82 21.90 18.35
C GLY A 61 6.25 21.29 17.06
N ASP A 62 6.10 19.96 17.00
CA ASP A 62 5.48 19.28 15.86
C ASP A 62 3.94 19.22 15.97
N PRO A 63 3.21 19.13 14.84
CA PRO A 63 1.75 19.05 14.84
C PRO A 63 1.23 17.81 15.58
N VAL A 64 0.22 18.02 16.43
CA VAL A 64 -0.52 16.95 17.11
C VAL A 64 -1.72 16.55 16.27
N GLY A 65 -1.84 15.26 15.97
CA GLY A 65 -2.99 14.72 15.26
C GLY A 65 -4.21 14.58 16.17
N ASP A 66 -5.41 14.74 15.60
CA ASP A 66 -6.64 14.44 16.34
C ASP A 66 -6.67 12.94 16.67
N VAL A 67 -6.83 12.64 17.95
CA VAL A 67 -6.64 11.29 18.47
C VAL A 67 -7.86 10.39 18.27
N LEU A 68 -8.98 10.89 17.75
CA LEU A 68 -10.24 10.15 17.56
C LEU A 68 -10.85 10.29 16.17
N THR A 69 -10.46 11.27 15.35
CA THR A 69 -11.00 11.44 13.99
C THR A 69 -10.74 10.24 13.10
N TRP A 70 -11.69 9.93 12.21
CA TRP A 70 -11.55 8.86 11.23
C TRP A 70 -10.38 9.14 10.27
N GLU A 71 -10.24 10.39 9.84
CA GLU A 71 -9.24 10.91 8.90
C GLU A 71 -7.82 10.62 9.37
N ASN A 72 -7.58 10.64 10.68
CA ASN A 72 -6.27 10.40 11.27
C ASN A 72 -6.00 8.92 11.59
N MET A 73 -6.79 7.97 11.09
CA MET A 73 -6.72 6.55 11.49
C MET A 73 -6.47 5.60 10.32
N LEU A 74 -5.48 4.73 10.49
CA LEU A 74 -5.14 3.67 9.54
C LEU A 74 -4.88 2.33 10.25
N LEU A 75 -4.77 1.25 9.47
CA LEU A 75 -4.18 0.01 9.95
C LEU A 75 -2.69 -0.03 9.63
N ALA A 76 -1.87 -0.44 10.60
CA ALA A 76 -0.44 -0.63 10.40
C ALA A 76 0.08 -1.95 10.99
N CYS A 77 1.04 -2.56 10.29
CA CYS A 77 1.85 -3.62 10.87
C CYS A 77 2.82 -3.03 11.92
N GLY A 78 3.26 -3.86 12.86
CA GLY A 78 4.20 -3.46 13.91
C GLY A 78 5.45 -2.75 13.38
N PRO A 79 6.16 -3.28 12.36
CA PRO A 79 7.34 -2.61 11.82
C PRO A 79 7.08 -1.22 11.21
N CYS A 80 5.98 -1.03 10.44
CA CYS A 80 5.66 0.29 9.90
C CYS A 80 5.28 1.28 11.01
N ASN A 81 4.44 0.85 11.97
CA ASN A 81 4.09 1.68 13.14
C ASN A 81 5.34 2.06 13.95
N ASN A 82 6.20 1.09 14.27
CA ASN A 82 7.42 1.32 15.04
C ASN A 82 8.42 2.24 14.32
N ALA A 83 8.57 2.11 12.99
CA ALA A 83 9.46 2.97 12.21
C ALA A 83 8.94 4.41 12.18
N LYS A 84 7.63 4.58 11.92
CA LYS A 84 6.99 5.90 11.92
C LYS A 84 7.02 6.55 13.29
N SER A 85 6.67 5.80 14.34
CA SER A 85 6.66 6.25 15.73
C SER A 85 5.96 7.62 15.88
N ASN A 86 6.53 8.49 16.71
CA ASN A 86 6.09 9.87 16.91
C ASN A 86 6.75 10.86 15.93
N ASN A 87 7.37 10.39 14.84
CA ASN A 87 8.00 11.29 13.87
C ASN A 87 6.94 12.19 13.22
N PRO A 88 7.26 13.48 12.96
CA PRO A 88 6.33 14.42 12.36
C PRO A 88 5.88 13.98 10.96
N VAL A 89 4.62 14.28 10.65
CA VAL A 89 4.03 14.04 9.33
C VAL A 89 3.76 15.37 8.66
N ASP A 90 4.52 15.65 7.61
CA ASP A 90 4.33 16.78 6.70
C ASP A 90 3.92 16.23 5.33
N PHE A 91 2.63 16.35 5.00
CA PHE A 91 2.06 15.84 3.75
C PHE A 91 2.67 16.49 2.49
N SER A 92 3.29 17.67 2.61
CA SER A 92 4.01 18.27 1.48
C SER A 92 5.33 17.54 1.17
N LYS A 93 5.88 16.82 2.14
CA LYS A 93 7.17 16.11 2.06
C LYS A 93 7.07 14.60 2.05
N LEU A 94 5.85 14.04 2.09
CA LEU A 94 5.60 12.61 2.17
C LEU A 94 4.51 12.17 1.18
N TYR A 95 4.62 10.97 0.63
CA TYR A 95 3.54 10.33 -0.12
C TYR A 95 2.78 9.37 0.77
N PHE A 96 1.51 9.67 1.04
CA PHE A 96 0.63 8.78 1.79
C PHE A 96 -0.30 8.00 0.85
N PRO A 97 -0.60 6.73 1.15
CA PRO A 97 -1.47 5.92 0.30
C PRO A 97 -2.88 6.49 0.16
N GLU A 98 -3.36 7.25 1.15
CA GLU A 98 -4.69 7.88 1.13
C GLU A 98 -4.73 9.18 0.32
N GLU A 99 -3.58 9.83 0.16
CA GLU A 99 -3.49 11.16 -0.46
C GLU A 99 -2.91 11.11 -1.88
N ASN A 100 -2.19 10.03 -2.21
CA ASN A 100 -1.41 9.95 -3.45
C ASN A 100 -1.60 8.61 -4.17
N ASN A 101 -1.43 8.61 -5.49
CA ASN A 101 -1.26 7.37 -6.23
C ASN A 101 0.17 6.84 -6.02
N THR A 102 0.37 6.11 -4.93
CA THR A 102 1.70 5.62 -4.52
C THR A 102 2.36 4.63 -5.51
N LEU A 103 1.66 4.17 -6.55
CA LEU A 103 2.27 3.38 -7.63
C LEU A 103 3.03 4.25 -8.65
N LEU A 104 2.81 5.56 -8.64
CA LEU A 104 3.58 6.52 -9.42
C LEU A 104 4.88 6.92 -8.71
N ALA A 105 4.89 6.95 -7.38
CA ALA A 105 6.06 7.36 -6.59
C ALA A 105 7.06 6.23 -6.27
N PHE A 106 6.60 4.98 -6.19
CA PHE A 106 7.41 3.88 -5.68
C PHE A 106 7.55 2.73 -6.66
N ASP A 107 8.64 1.98 -6.52
CA ASP A 107 8.87 0.70 -7.18
C ASP A 107 9.45 -0.33 -6.19
N VAL A 108 9.53 -1.59 -6.60
CA VAL A 108 10.15 -2.70 -5.87
C VAL A 108 11.46 -3.06 -6.52
N SER A 109 12.53 -3.17 -5.73
CA SER A 109 13.84 -3.64 -6.18
C SER A 109 14.37 -4.75 -5.29
N THR A 110 15.26 -5.59 -5.82
CA THR A 110 16.09 -6.47 -5.00
C THR A 110 17.13 -5.61 -4.25
N HIS A 111 17.39 -5.94 -2.99
CA HIS A 111 18.40 -5.25 -2.19
C HIS A 111 19.81 -5.57 -2.73
N THR A 112 20.67 -4.56 -2.83
CA THR A 112 22.03 -4.69 -3.40
C THR A 112 22.88 -5.73 -2.68
N ASP A 113 22.87 -5.69 -1.35
CA ASP A 113 23.71 -6.58 -0.52
C ASP A 113 23.00 -7.87 -0.07
N ASN A 114 21.71 -8.02 -0.39
CA ASN A 114 20.93 -9.20 0.02
C ASN A 114 19.95 -9.60 -1.10
N PRO A 115 20.32 -10.54 -1.99
CA PRO A 115 19.47 -10.95 -3.11
C PRO A 115 18.19 -11.69 -2.67
N GLN A 116 18.09 -12.07 -1.40
CA GLN A 116 16.89 -12.65 -0.80
C GLN A 116 15.96 -11.59 -0.18
N ALA A 117 16.28 -10.31 -0.35
CA ALA A 117 15.47 -9.19 0.11
C ALA A 117 14.93 -8.38 -1.07
N SER A 118 13.65 -8.05 -1.00
CA SER A 118 13.05 -7.04 -1.86
C SER A 118 12.71 -5.83 -1.01
N ILE A 119 13.00 -4.63 -1.53
CA ILE A 119 12.82 -3.33 -0.87
C ILE A 119 11.95 -2.40 -1.73
N ILE A 120 11.45 -1.32 -1.11
CA ILE A 120 10.81 -0.23 -1.84
C ILE A 120 11.87 0.82 -2.19
N VAL A 121 11.82 1.33 -3.41
CA VAL A 121 12.70 2.39 -3.92
C VAL A 121 11.86 3.48 -4.59
N PRO A 122 12.36 4.71 -4.76
CA PRO A 122 11.71 5.70 -5.62
C PRO A 122 11.57 5.16 -7.05
N LYS A 123 10.45 5.48 -7.71
CA LYS A 123 10.25 5.10 -9.10
C LYS A 123 11.25 5.83 -10.01
N LEU A 124 11.71 5.16 -11.06
CA LEU A 124 12.55 5.80 -12.07
C LEU A 124 11.74 6.88 -12.82
N GLY A 125 12.38 8.02 -13.10
CA GLY A 125 11.78 9.11 -13.89
C GLY A 125 11.06 10.18 -13.07
N LEU A 126 11.09 10.10 -11.74
CA LEU A 126 10.63 11.17 -10.86
C LEU A 126 11.49 12.44 -10.99
N THR A 127 10.88 13.60 -10.78
CA THR A 127 11.62 14.86 -10.60
C THR A 127 12.40 14.86 -9.28
N HIS A 128 13.34 15.79 -9.11
CA HIS A 128 14.14 15.87 -7.89
C HIS A 128 13.28 15.99 -6.61
N GLY A 129 12.29 16.89 -6.60
CA GLY A 129 11.40 17.07 -5.46
C GLY A 129 10.52 15.83 -5.19
N GLN A 130 10.07 15.14 -6.24
CA GLN A 130 9.32 13.91 -6.09
C GLN A 130 10.19 12.76 -5.58
N THR A 131 11.45 12.66 -6.00
CA THR A 131 12.41 11.69 -5.47
C THR A 131 12.67 11.96 -3.99
N GLU A 132 12.91 13.20 -3.59
CA GLU A 132 13.10 13.57 -2.18
C GLU A 132 11.88 13.20 -1.33
N LYS A 133 10.67 13.49 -1.82
CA LYS A 133 9.40 13.13 -1.17
C LYS A 133 9.22 11.60 -1.04
N ALA A 134 9.60 10.84 -2.06
CA ALA A 134 9.61 9.38 -2.02
C ALA A 134 10.63 8.84 -1.00
N ASP A 135 11.85 9.36 -0.99
CA ASP A 135 12.91 8.97 -0.06
C ASP A 135 12.52 9.27 1.39
N ASN A 136 11.97 10.45 1.67
CA ASN A 136 11.45 10.81 2.99
C ASN A 136 10.40 9.81 3.48
N THR A 137 9.50 9.38 2.59
CA THR A 137 8.46 8.38 2.91
C THR A 137 9.05 7.01 3.18
N ILE A 138 10.01 6.57 2.36
CA ILE A 138 10.73 5.30 2.54
C ILE A 138 11.45 5.27 3.89
N ASN A 139 12.14 6.37 4.23
CA ASN A 139 12.90 6.52 5.46
C ASN A 139 11.98 6.56 6.69
N LEU A 140 10.89 7.34 6.65
CA LEU A 140 9.89 7.42 7.73
C LEU A 140 9.34 6.04 8.10
N LEU A 141 9.13 5.18 7.11
CA LEU A 141 8.51 3.88 7.27
C LEU A 141 9.53 2.71 7.31
N GLY A 142 10.82 2.99 7.20
CA GLY A 142 11.89 1.98 7.13
C GLY A 142 11.67 0.94 6.02
N LEU A 143 11.23 1.35 4.83
CA LEU A 143 10.79 0.39 3.79
C LEU A 143 11.94 -0.36 3.10
N THR A 144 13.17 0.13 3.27
CA THR A 144 14.44 -0.46 2.81
C THR A 144 15.10 -1.35 3.85
N ASP A 145 14.61 -1.37 5.09
CA ASP A 145 15.28 -2.05 6.20
C ASP A 145 15.34 -3.56 5.98
N VAL A 146 16.54 -4.11 6.14
CA VAL A 146 16.80 -5.55 6.16
C VAL A 146 17.25 -5.93 7.57
N ASP A 147 16.35 -6.55 8.32
CA ASP A 147 16.62 -6.97 9.69
C ASP A 147 17.49 -8.22 9.73
N ASN A 148 18.76 -8.01 10.07
CA ASN A 148 19.76 -9.07 10.20
C ASN A 148 20.04 -9.43 11.68
N ARG A 149 19.22 -8.98 12.63
CA ARG A 149 19.40 -9.31 14.05
C ARG A 149 19.15 -10.81 14.29
N PRO A 150 19.78 -11.44 15.31
CA PRO A 150 19.50 -12.83 15.66
C PRO A 150 18.02 -13.10 15.98
N ASN A 151 17.38 -12.15 16.67
CA ASN A 151 15.94 -12.16 16.94
C ASN A 151 15.24 -11.22 15.96
N ILE A 152 15.05 -11.69 14.72
CA ILE A 152 14.39 -10.92 13.65
C ILE A 152 12.97 -10.57 14.09
N VAL A 153 12.61 -9.29 14.00
CA VAL A 153 11.24 -8.80 14.25
C VAL A 153 10.63 -8.10 13.05
N ASP A 154 11.46 -7.62 12.11
CA ASP A 154 10.99 -7.10 10.83
C ASP A 154 11.30 -8.07 9.67
N ILE A 155 10.25 -8.71 9.17
CA ILE A 155 10.31 -9.66 8.06
C ILE A 155 9.71 -9.09 6.76
N ARG A 156 9.39 -7.80 6.71
CA ARG A 156 8.73 -7.18 5.54
C ARG A 156 9.54 -7.40 4.26
N TRP A 157 10.84 -7.18 4.30
CA TRP A 157 11.76 -7.37 3.17
C TRP A 157 11.72 -8.81 2.62
N LYS A 158 11.67 -9.80 3.52
CA LYS A 158 11.69 -11.24 3.18
C LYS A 158 10.34 -11.69 2.63
N ARG A 159 9.24 -11.25 3.27
CA ARG A 159 7.88 -11.55 2.79
C ARG A 159 7.59 -10.85 1.46
N ARG A 160 8.10 -9.63 1.25
CA ARG A 160 8.05 -8.93 -0.05
C ARG A 160 8.82 -9.71 -1.13
N ARG A 161 9.98 -10.28 -0.81
CA ARG A 161 10.70 -11.15 -1.75
C ARG A 161 9.90 -12.40 -2.10
N GLY A 162 9.28 -13.03 -1.10
CA GLY A 162 8.38 -14.17 -1.32
C GLY A 162 7.20 -13.81 -2.23
N ALA A 163 6.59 -12.64 -2.05
CA ALA A 163 5.54 -12.14 -2.92
C ALA A 163 6.03 -11.93 -4.36
N LEU A 164 7.26 -11.40 -4.55
CA LEU A 164 7.83 -11.22 -5.89
C LEU A 164 8.05 -12.55 -6.60
N ILE A 165 8.61 -13.55 -5.91
CA ILE A 165 8.78 -14.90 -6.46
C ILE A 165 7.43 -15.52 -6.85
N ALA A 166 6.42 -15.38 -5.99
CA ALA A 166 5.08 -15.90 -6.26
C ALA A 166 4.41 -15.19 -7.46
N ALA A 167 4.55 -13.86 -7.56
CA ALA A 167 4.03 -13.08 -8.67
C ALA A 167 4.72 -13.45 -10.00
N GLU A 168 6.05 -13.55 -10.02
CA GLU A 168 6.83 -13.96 -11.20
C GLU A 168 6.41 -15.36 -11.68
N ALA A 169 6.30 -16.34 -10.77
CA ALA A 169 5.82 -17.68 -11.11
C ALA A 169 4.36 -17.69 -11.60
N SER A 170 3.51 -16.80 -11.05
CA SER A 170 2.13 -16.65 -11.49
C SER A 170 2.04 -16.06 -12.90
N LEU A 171 2.92 -15.12 -13.25
CA LEU A 171 3.00 -14.56 -14.60
C LEU A 171 3.44 -15.61 -15.62
N ASP A 172 4.40 -16.45 -15.28
CA ASP A 172 4.82 -17.58 -16.13
C ASP A 172 3.66 -18.54 -16.42
N LEU A 173 2.88 -18.88 -15.38
CA LEU A 173 1.69 -19.71 -15.54
C LEU A 173 0.62 -19.01 -16.38
N PHE A 174 0.35 -17.75 -16.10
CA PHE A 174 -0.62 -16.94 -16.83
C PHE A 174 -0.28 -16.86 -18.33
N ASN A 175 0.99 -16.65 -18.67
CA ASN A 175 1.46 -16.63 -20.06
C ASN A 175 1.26 -17.98 -20.77
N ARG A 176 1.41 -19.10 -20.06
CA ARG A 176 1.10 -20.42 -20.62
C ARG A 176 -0.41 -20.58 -20.87
N ILE A 177 -1.24 -20.18 -19.91
CA ILE A 177 -2.72 -20.21 -20.05
C ILE A 177 -3.15 -19.38 -21.25
N LYS A 178 -2.62 -18.16 -21.42
CA LYS A 178 -2.89 -17.31 -22.59
C LYS A 178 -2.65 -18.03 -23.93
N GLN A 179 -1.65 -18.91 -23.99
CA GLN A 179 -1.29 -19.65 -25.21
C GLN A 179 -2.14 -20.89 -25.42
N VAL A 180 -2.43 -21.65 -24.36
CA VAL A 180 -3.03 -23.01 -24.48
C VAL A 180 -4.52 -23.06 -24.18
N ALA A 181 -5.05 -22.09 -23.42
CA ALA A 181 -6.44 -22.01 -22.97
C ALA A 181 -6.87 -20.53 -22.86
N PRO A 182 -6.95 -19.79 -23.98
CA PRO A 182 -7.27 -18.36 -23.97
C PRO A 182 -8.65 -18.04 -23.37
N ASP A 183 -9.60 -18.96 -23.43
CA ASP A 183 -10.93 -18.80 -22.82
C ASP A 183 -10.88 -18.77 -21.28
N ASP A 184 -9.78 -19.25 -20.67
CA ASP A 184 -9.59 -19.30 -19.21
C ASP A 184 -8.85 -18.06 -18.66
N ILE A 185 -8.47 -17.09 -19.50
CA ILE A 185 -7.67 -15.92 -19.09
C ILE A 185 -8.34 -15.09 -18.00
N GLU A 186 -9.65 -14.84 -18.09
CA GLU A 186 -10.40 -14.09 -17.06
C GLU A 186 -10.33 -14.81 -15.70
N THR A 187 -10.60 -16.12 -15.70
CA THR A 187 -10.55 -16.97 -14.50
C THR A 187 -9.14 -16.98 -13.90
N ALA A 188 -8.10 -17.08 -14.74
CA ALA A 188 -6.71 -17.05 -14.32
C ALA A 188 -6.35 -15.68 -13.70
N GLY A 189 -6.76 -14.58 -14.33
CA GLY A 189 -6.54 -13.23 -13.80
C GLY A 189 -7.19 -13.02 -12.44
N LYS A 190 -8.44 -13.47 -12.27
CA LYS A 190 -9.14 -13.43 -10.97
C LYS A 190 -8.43 -14.27 -9.91
N TYR A 191 -7.96 -15.48 -10.27
CA TYR A 191 -7.22 -16.33 -9.34
C TYR A 191 -5.89 -15.69 -8.90
N ILE A 192 -5.19 -15.00 -9.80
CA ILE A 192 -3.98 -14.24 -9.47
C ILE A 192 -4.30 -13.13 -8.47
N ALA A 193 -5.38 -12.38 -8.69
CA ALA A 193 -5.78 -11.32 -7.76
C ALA A 193 -6.16 -11.87 -6.36
N ILE A 194 -6.82 -13.02 -6.28
CA ILE A 194 -7.10 -13.71 -5.00
C ILE A 194 -5.79 -14.07 -4.28
N ASN A 195 -4.80 -14.63 -5.00
CA ASN A 195 -3.49 -14.92 -4.40
C ASN A 195 -2.75 -13.64 -3.97
N ALA A 196 -2.85 -12.58 -4.78
CA ALA A 196 -2.30 -11.28 -4.44
C ALA A 196 -2.92 -10.70 -3.16
N ALA A 197 -4.23 -10.88 -2.98
CA ALA A 197 -4.94 -10.49 -1.78
C ALA A 197 -4.44 -11.26 -0.54
N GLU A 198 -4.22 -12.57 -0.64
CA GLU A 198 -3.75 -13.39 0.48
C GLU A 198 -2.27 -13.15 0.83
N ILE A 199 -1.43 -12.93 -0.18
CA ILE A 199 0.01 -12.73 -0.01
C ILE A 199 0.34 -11.28 0.36
N GLY A 200 -0.46 -10.33 -0.14
CA GLY A 200 -0.29 -8.89 -0.04
C GLY A 200 0.89 -8.35 -0.84
N PHE A 201 1.37 -7.17 -0.44
CA PHE A 201 2.37 -6.37 -1.15
C PHE A 201 1.90 -5.98 -2.56
N PHE A 202 0.69 -5.41 -2.68
CA PHE A 202 0.04 -5.02 -3.94
C PHE A 202 0.98 -4.51 -5.04
N ILE A 203 1.89 -3.58 -4.70
CA ILE A 203 2.84 -2.99 -5.66
C ILE A 203 3.71 -4.03 -6.38
N VAL A 204 4.02 -5.16 -5.75
CA VAL A 204 4.75 -6.27 -6.36
C VAL A 204 3.93 -6.89 -7.49
N TRP A 205 2.67 -7.23 -7.21
CA TRP A 205 1.76 -7.82 -8.19
C TRP A 205 1.46 -6.85 -9.32
N PHE A 206 1.20 -5.59 -8.99
CA PHE A 206 1.03 -4.54 -9.99
C PHE A 206 2.27 -4.41 -10.90
N LYS A 207 3.48 -4.38 -10.33
CA LYS A 207 4.73 -4.30 -11.10
C LYS A 207 4.88 -5.47 -12.08
N VAL A 208 4.66 -6.70 -11.59
CA VAL A 208 4.85 -7.92 -12.40
C VAL A 208 3.82 -8.00 -13.52
N PHE A 209 2.58 -7.60 -13.26
CA PHE A 209 1.47 -7.69 -14.21
C PHE A 209 1.16 -6.35 -14.92
N ALA A 210 2.08 -5.38 -14.91
CA ALA A 210 1.84 -4.04 -15.45
C ALA A 210 1.43 -4.02 -16.93
N ASN A 211 1.77 -5.07 -17.69
CA ASN A 211 1.41 -5.21 -19.11
C ASN A 211 0.23 -6.19 -19.33
N GLU A 212 -0.51 -6.54 -18.27
CA GLU A 212 -1.61 -7.50 -18.31
C GLU A 212 -2.89 -6.87 -17.76
N PRO A 213 -3.62 -6.05 -18.55
CA PRO A 213 -4.75 -5.26 -18.08
C PRO A 213 -5.85 -6.08 -17.41
N ILE A 214 -6.05 -7.32 -17.87
CA ILE A 214 -7.01 -8.25 -17.28
C ILE A 214 -6.67 -8.65 -15.84
N VAL A 215 -5.39 -8.75 -15.51
CA VAL A 215 -4.94 -9.01 -14.13
C VAL A 215 -5.06 -7.74 -13.31
N ILE A 216 -4.68 -6.58 -13.88
CA ILE A 216 -4.82 -5.30 -13.19
C ILE A 216 -6.28 -5.00 -12.84
N LYS A 217 -7.21 -5.23 -13.76
CA LYS A 217 -8.67 -5.17 -13.52
C LYS A 217 -9.05 -5.87 -12.21
N HIS A 218 -8.65 -7.13 -12.06
CA HIS A 218 -8.96 -7.91 -10.86
C HIS A 218 -8.16 -7.48 -9.63
N LEU A 219 -6.91 -7.01 -9.77
CA LEU A 219 -6.17 -6.42 -8.64
C LEU A 219 -6.87 -5.16 -8.11
N THR A 220 -7.51 -4.38 -8.98
CA THR A 220 -8.25 -3.16 -8.61
C THR A 220 -9.70 -3.40 -8.18
N ASP A 221 -10.16 -4.65 -8.19
CA ASP A 221 -11.49 -5.02 -7.73
C ASP A 221 -11.57 -4.93 -6.19
N THR A 222 -12.40 -4.01 -5.69
CA THR A 222 -12.56 -3.76 -4.25
C THR A 222 -13.27 -4.89 -3.51
N GLU A 223 -13.96 -5.79 -4.21
CA GLU A 223 -14.51 -7.00 -3.59
C GLU A 223 -13.42 -8.04 -3.30
N LEU A 224 -12.31 -8.00 -4.05
CA LEU A 224 -11.15 -8.87 -3.85
C LEU A 224 -10.11 -8.23 -2.93
N ILE A 225 -9.82 -6.94 -3.13
CA ILE A 225 -8.84 -6.19 -2.35
C ILE A 225 -9.48 -4.89 -1.84
N PRO A 226 -10.22 -4.93 -0.72
CA PRO A 226 -10.99 -3.80 -0.20
C PRO A 226 -10.18 -2.54 0.01
N GLY A 227 -10.75 -1.38 -0.36
CA GLY A 227 -10.13 -0.07 -0.17
C GLY A 227 -9.00 0.25 -1.15
N THR A 228 -8.91 -0.45 -2.29
CA THR A 228 -8.07 -0.01 -3.41
C THR A 228 -8.69 1.23 -4.03
N ALA A 229 -7.94 2.33 -4.16
CA ALA A 229 -8.44 3.56 -4.77
C ALA A 229 -8.60 3.39 -6.29
N GLN A 230 -9.78 2.99 -6.76
CA GLN A 230 -10.04 2.72 -8.17
C GLN A 230 -9.84 3.95 -9.07
N SER A 231 -10.05 5.16 -8.53
CA SER A 231 -9.78 6.42 -9.24
C SER A 231 -8.32 6.64 -9.63
N CYS A 232 -7.39 5.85 -9.09
CA CYS A 232 -5.98 5.87 -9.46
C CYS A 232 -5.67 5.06 -10.74
N PHE A 233 -6.67 4.46 -11.38
CA PHE A 233 -6.52 3.60 -12.56
C PHE A 233 -7.54 3.97 -13.64
N ASP A 234 -7.09 4.10 -14.89
CA ASP A 234 -7.95 4.38 -16.04
C ASP A 234 -8.48 3.06 -16.64
N ALA A 235 -9.68 2.65 -16.24
CA ALA A 235 -10.29 1.42 -16.71
C ALA A 235 -10.57 1.40 -18.24
N GLU A 236 -10.65 2.57 -18.88
CA GLU A 236 -10.85 2.71 -20.33
C GLU A 236 -9.51 2.72 -21.10
N GLN A 237 -8.39 2.92 -20.41
CA GLN A 237 -7.05 2.91 -20.97
C GLN A 237 -6.18 1.84 -20.29
N ASP A 238 -6.61 0.58 -20.38
CA ASP A 238 -5.84 -0.59 -19.95
C ASP A 238 -5.36 -0.51 -18.48
N TYR A 239 -6.11 0.20 -17.62
CA TYR A 239 -5.77 0.45 -16.21
C TYR A 239 -4.46 1.22 -16.00
N ASN A 240 -4.12 2.11 -16.95
CA ASN A 240 -3.02 3.06 -16.79
C ASN A 240 -3.18 3.87 -15.49
N LEU A 241 -2.05 4.16 -14.83
CA LEU A 241 -2.07 4.92 -13.58
C LEU A 241 -2.44 6.38 -13.83
N ILE A 242 -3.36 6.90 -13.02
CA ILE A 242 -3.78 8.30 -13.02
C ILE A 242 -3.20 9.00 -11.79
N ASN A 243 -2.73 10.23 -11.97
CA ASN A 243 -2.36 11.15 -10.89
C ASN A 243 -3.54 11.39 -9.95
N ARG A 244 -3.35 11.29 -8.62
CA ARG A 244 -4.45 11.51 -7.68
C ARG A 244 -4.75 12.98 -7.44
N ASN A 245 -3.76 13.84 -7.66
CA ASN A 245 -3.83 15.28 -7.42
C ASN A 245 -3.61 16.09 -8.72
N PRO A 246 -4.42 15.89 -9.79
CA PRO A 246 -4.15 16.48 -11.11
C PRO A 246 -4.13 18.01 -11.14
N GLU A 247 -4.75 18.68 -10.16
CA GLU A 247 -4.76 20.14 -10.01
C GLU A 247 -3.47 20.68 -9.36
N ASN A 248 -2.65 19.82 -8.75
CA ASN A 248 -1.37 20.22 -8.19
C ASN A 248 -0.30 20.25 -9.29
N GLU A 249 -0.04 21.45 -9.83
CA GLU A 249 0.93 21.67 -10.91
C GLU A 249 2.38 21.31 -10.53
N ILE A 250 2.71 21.29 -9.23
CA ILE A 250 4.07 21.00 -8.75
C ILE A 250 4.28 19.49 -8.61
N ASP A 251 3.31 18.80 -8.03
CA ASP A 251 3.37 17.36 -7.78
C ASP A 251 1.98 16.73 -7.87
N PRO A 252 1.60 16.20 -9.05
CA PRO A 252 0.26 15.70 -9.28
C PRO A 252 0.03 14.27 -8.75
N ILE A 253 1.07 13.58 -8.25
CA ILE A 253 1.01 12.17 -7.83
C ILE A 253 -0.05 11.92 -6.76
#